data_AF-A0A1J8P2K4-F1
#
_entry.id   AF-A0A1J8P2K4-F1
#
_cell.length_a   1.000
_cell.length_b   1.000
_cell.length_c   1.000
_cell.angle_alpha   90.00
_cell.angle_beta   90.00
_cell.angle_gamma   90.00
#
_symmetry.space_group_name_H-M   'P 1'
#
loop_
_entity.id
_entity.type
_entity.pdbx_description
1 polymer ?
#
loop_
_entity_poly.entity_id
_entity_poly.type
_entity_poly.pdbx_seq_one_letter_code
_entity_poly.pdbx_strand_id
1 'polypeptide(L)'
;LDDDKVTKIGTITVASLEEGATWQYSTNGGTNWTNGTGTSFTLAEGTYAINAIQVGQIDVSGNISSVVKNAGTIVVDTSNPSFTSATNVNFEINAAITTTVYDAQASNLNGGNADDGITYSIKNASTS
;
A
#
# COMPACT_ATOMS: atom_id res chain seq x y z
N LEU A 1 2.47 13.32 8.07
CA LEU A 1 1.94 11.97 8.32
C LEU A 1 0.74 11.87 7.41
N ASP A 2 0.99 11.47 6.18
CA ASP A 2 -0.05 11.40 5.16
C ASP A 2 -0.91 10.17 5.49
N ASP A 3 -2.19 10.43 5.81
CA ASP A 3 -3.18 9.40 6.14
C ASP A 3 -3.89 8.93 4.86
N ASP A 4 -3.11 8.67 3.81
CA ASP A 4 -3.62 8.31 2.48
C ASP A 4 -4.14 6.87 2.39
N LYS A 5 -3.98 6.08 3.47
CA LYS A 5 -4.40 4.68 3.62
C LYS A 5 -3.77 3.74 2.59
N VAL A 6 -2.60 4.11 2.06
CA VAL A 6 -1.80 3.28 1.14
C VAL A 6 -0.70 2.56 1.93
N THR A 7 -0.56 1.25 1.72
CA THR A 7 0.49 0.44 2.35
C THR A 7 1.15 -0.51 1.35
N LYS A 8 2.46 -0.71 1.50
CA LYS A 8 3.20 -1.77 0.79
C LYS A 8 3.04 -3.14 1.46
N ILE A 9 2.56 -3.16 2.70
CA ILE A 9 2.41 -4.36 3.52
C ILE A 9 0.93 -4.72 3.57
N GLY A 10 0.53 -5.76 2.83
CA GLY A 10 -0.84 -6.29 2.82
C GLY A 10 -1.18 -7.23 3.96
N THR A 11 -0.30 -7.41 4.96
CA THR A 11 -0.52 -8.35 6.07
C THR A 11 -1.55 -7.79 7.05
N ILE A 12 -2.63 -8.55 7.26
CA ILE A 12 -3.64 -8.30 8.29
C ILE A 12 -3.43 -9.30 9.42
N THR A 13 -3.21 -8.78 10.62
CA THR A 13 -3.13 -9.59 11.84
C THR A 13 -4.52 -9.72 12.47
N VAL A 14 -4.90 -10.94 12.81
CA VAL A 14 -6.14 -11.28 13.50
C VAL A 14 -5.80 -11.56 14.96
N ALA A 15 -6.33 -10.72 15.85
CA ALA A 15 -6.15 -10.84 17.29
C ALA A 15 -7.35 -11.53 17.94
N SER A 16 -7.17 -11.96 19.20
CA SER A 16 -8.25 -12.47 20.06
C SER A 16 -8.99 -13.70 19.50
N LEU A 17 -8.27 -14.57 18.78
CA LEU A 17 -8.78 -15.89 18.40
C LEU A 17 -8.89 -16.79 19.62
N GLU A 18 -10.06 -17.42 19.79
CA GLU A 18 -10.28 -18.38 20.86
C GLU A 18 -9.49 -19.69 20.62
N GLU A 19 -8.96 -20.29 21.69
CA GLU A 19 -8.20 -21.53 21.59
C GLU A 19 -9.09 -22.68 21.08
N GLY A 20 -8.62 -23.38 20.04
CA GLY A 20 -9.37 -24.47 19.40
C GLY A 20 -10.45 -24.01 18.41
N ALA A 21 -10.73 -22.71 18.32
CA ALA A 21 -11.62 -22.17 17.29
C ALA A 21 -10.94 -22.16 15.92
N THR A 22 -11.76 -22.20 14.87
CA THR A 22 -11.33 -21.89 13.51
C THR A 22 -11.73 -20.46 13.15
N TRP A 23 -11.05 -19.83 12.21
CA TRP A 23 -11.44 -18.52 11.72
C TRP A 23 -11.33 -18.44 10.21
N GLN A 24 -12.07 -17.49 9.67
CA GLN A 24 -12.18 -17.28 8.24
C GLN A 24 -12.28 -15.79 7.95
N TYR A 25 -11.86 -15.43 6.74
CA TYR A 25 -11.87 -14.06 6.26
C TYR A 25 -12.46 -13.98 4.87
N SER A 26 -12.95 -12.79 4.54
CA SER A 26 -13.39 -12.41 3.21
C SER A 26 -12.67 -11.14 2.78
N THR A 27 -12.38 -11.04 1.49
CA THR A 27 -11.83 -9.83 0.86
C THR A 27 -12.80 -9.18 -0.13
N ASN A 28 -14.00 -9.74 -0.26
CA ASN A 28 -15.02 -9.32 -1.24
C ASN A 28 -16.40 -9.11 -0.59
N GLY A 29 -16.40 -8.55 0.62
CA GLY A 29 -17.63 -8.15 1.29
C GLY A 29 -18.46 -9.29 1.85
N GLY A 30 -17.85 -10.45 2.11
CA GLY A 30 -18.54 -11.63 2.65
C GLY A 30 -19.17 -12.53 1.58
N THR A 31 -18.91 -12.28 0.29
CA THR A 31 -19.39 -13.12 -0.81
C THR A 31 -18.71 -14.48 -0.81
N ASN A 32 -17.38 -14.50 -0.63
CA ASN A 32 -16.58 -15.71 -0.47
C ASN A 32 -15.78 -15.62 0.83
N TRP A 33 -15.59 -16.76 1.47
CA TRP A 33 -14.83 -16.90 2.71
C TRP A 33 -13.69 -17.90 2.52
N THR A 34 -12.54 -17.54 3.08
CA THR A 34 -11.33 -18.36 3.07
C THR A 34 -10.97 -18.69 4.51
N ASN A 35 -10.64 -19.95 4.78
CA ASN A 35 -10.15 -20.37 6.09
C ASN A 35 -8.79 -19.72 6.37
N GLY A 36 -8.67 -19.07 7.52
CA GLY A 36 -7.42 -18.52 8.01
C GLY A 36 -6.51 -19.59 8.60
N THR A 37 -5.22 -19.30 8.64
CA THR A 37 -4.21 -20.13 9.31
C THR A 37 -3.35 -19.26 10.21
N GLY A 38 -2.94 -19.78 11.37
CA GLY A 38 -2.25 -18.98 12.38
C GLY A 38 -3.09 -17.77 12.82
N THR A 39 -2.48 -16.58 12.79
CA THR A 39 -3.09 -15.32 13.27
C THR A 39 -3.03 -14.20 12.21
N SER A 40 -2.88 -14.53 10.93
CA SER A 40 -2.81 -13.51 9.88
C SER A 40 -3.16 -14.02 8.50
N PHE A 41 -3.41 -13.08 7.58
CA PHE A 41 -3.52 -13.32 6.15
C PHE A 41 -2.96 -12.12 5.37
N THR A 42 -2.70 -12.30 4.09
CA THR A 42 -2.12 -11.26 3.22
C THR A 42 -3.10 -10.89 2.12
N LEU A 43 -3.36 -9.59 1.99
CA LEU A 43 -4.10 -9.00 0.89
C LEU A 43 -3.22 -8.90 -0.35
N ALA A 44 -3.79 -9.23 -1.51
CA ALA A 44 -3.17 -8.93 -2.80
C ALA A 44 -3.18 -7.42 -3.06
N GLU A 45 -2.32 -6.96 -3.97
CA GLU A 45 -2.34 -5.59 -4.49
C GLU A 45 -3.75 -5.21 -4.97
N GLY A 46 -4.19 -4.01 -4.60
CA GLY A 46 -5.51 -3.51 -4.97
C GLY A 46 -6.12 -2.58 -3.92
N THR A 47 -7.35 -2.15 -4.21
CA THR A 47 -8.14 -1.29 -3.32
C THR A 47 -9.32 -2.09 -2.75
N TYR A 48 -9.41 -2.13 -1.43
CA TYR A 48 -10.47 -2.78 -0.69
C TYR A 48 -11.36 -1.71 -0.04
N ALA A 49 -12.59 -1.60 -0.52
CA ALA A 49 -13.56 -0.63 0.00
C ALA A 49 -13.90 -0.91 1.48
N ILE A 50 -14.54 0.06 2.13
CA ILE A 50 -15.13 -0.14 3.45
C ILE A 50 -16.01 -1.42 3.46
N ASN A 51 -15.90 -2.22 4.51
CA ASN A 51 -16.58 -3.52 4.67
C ASN A 51 -16.18 -4.63 3.68
N ALA A 52 -15.21 -4.42 2.78
CA ALA A 52 -14.74 -5.47 1.87
C ALA A 52 -13.96 -6.57 2.61
N ILE A 53 -13.14 -6.18 3.59
CA ILE A 53 -12.41 -7.10 4.45
C ILE A 53 -13.27 -7.43 5.66
N GLN A 54 -13.52 -8.73 5.84
CA GLN A 54 -14.33 -9.25 6.93
C GLN A 54 -13.63 -10.42 7.59
N VAL A 55 -13.77 -10.55 8.91
CA VAL A 55 -13.18 -11.65 9.69
C VAL A 55 -14.22 -12.18 10.68
N GLY A 56 -14.35 -13.48 10.79
CA GLY A 56 -15.19 -14.16 11.76
C GLY A 56 -14.56 -15.47 12.24
N GLN A 57 -14.89 -15.87 13.46
CA GLN A 57 -14.45 -17.16 14.03
C GLN A 57 -15.64 -18.11 14.24
N ILE A 58 -15.32 -19.40 14.27
CA ILE A 58 -16.22 -20.51 14.57
C ILE A 58 -15.63 -21.25 15.77
N ASP A 59 -16.37 -21.29 16.88
CA ASP A 59 -15.94 -22.01 18.08
C ASP A 59 -15.94 -23.53 17.88
N VAL A 60 -15.45 -24.27 18.88
CA VAL A 60 -15.38 -25.75 18.84
C VAL A 60 -16.77 -26.40 18.71
N SER A 61 -17.82 -25.71 19.15
CA SER A 61 -19.22 -26.16 19.08
C SER A 61 -19.89 -25.81 17.75
N GLY A 62 -19.20 -25.08 16.86
CA GLY A 62 -19.72 -24.65 15.57
C GLY A 62 -20.46 -23.30 15.59
N ASN A 63 -20.44 -22.55 16.69
CA ASN A 63 -21.09 -21.23 16.75
C ASN A 63 -20.22 -20.16 16.06
N ILE A 64 -20.86 -19.30 15.26
CA ILE A 64 -20.19 -18.23 14.52
C ILE A 64 -20.20 -16.94 15.34
N SER A 65 -19.06 -16.26 15.44
CA SER A 65 -18.95 -14.95 16.08
C SER A 65 -19.62 -13.83 15.29
N SER A 66 -19.73 -12.64 15.89
CA SER A 66 -19.93 -11.43 15.10
C SER A 66 -18.76 -11.22 14.12
N VAL A 67 -19.07 -10.71 12.93
CA VAL A 67 -18.09 -10.42 11.89
C VAL A 67 -17.49 -9.01 12.10
N VAL A 68 -16.17 -8.94 12.18
CA VAL A 68 -15.42 -7.69 12.22
C VAL A 68 -15.14 -7.23 10.79
N LYS A 69 -15.20 -5.92 10.53
CA LYS A 69 -15.07 -5.33 9.19
C LYS A 69 -14.07 -4.18 9.18
N ASN A 70 -13.39 -3.97 8.05
CA ASN A 70 -12.55 -2.78 7.89
C ASN A 70 -13.41 -1.50 7.87
N ALA A 71 -13.05 -0.54 8.72
CA ALA A 71 -13.79 0.72 8.90
C ALA A 71 -13.47 1.79 7.83
N GLY A 72 -12.42 1.59 7.05
CA GLY A 72 -12.02 2.50 5.97
C GLY A 72 -11.46 1.73 4.78
N THR A 73 -11.30 2.43 3.67
CA THR A 73 -10.65 1.89 2.47
C THR A 73 -9.21 1.51 2.79
N ILE A 74 -8.78 0.35 2.32
CA ILE A 74 -7.40 -0.13 2.41
C ILE A 74 -6.85 -0.22 1.00
N VAL A 75 -5.72 0.42 0.73
CA VAL A 75 -5.01 0.30 -0.54
C VAL A 75 -3.71 -0.44 -0.29
N VAL A 76 -3.55 -1.60 -0.92
CA VAL A 76 -2.28 -2.32 -0.97
C VAL A 76 -1.62 -1.98 -2.30
N ASP A 77 -0.48 -1.32 -2.25
CA ASP A 77 0.31 -0.94 -3.43
C ASP A 77 1.72 -1.48 -3.30
N THR A 78 2.06 -2.47 -4.12
CA THR A 78 3.40 -3.05 -4.16
C THR A 78 4.19 -2.63 -5.39
N SER A 79 3.63 -1.73 -6.20
CA SER A 79 4.26 -1.25 -7.42
C SER A 79 5.53 -0.47 -7.10
N ASN A 80 6.56 -0.72 -7.89
CA ASN A 80 7.74 0.12 -7.83
C ASN A 80 7.41 1.48 -8.45
N PRO A 81 7.95 2.58 -7.90
CA PRO A 81 7.82 3.88 -8.52
C PRO A 81 8.32 3.83 -9.97
N SER A 82 7.58 4.46 -10.87
CA SER A 82 7.97 4.58 -12.28
C SER A 82 8.36 6.02 -12.59
N PHE A 83 9.43 6.18 -13.37
CA PHE A 83 9.87 7.46 -13.90
C PHE A 83 9.51 7.53 -15.37
N THR A 84 8.55 8.37 -15.73
CA THR A 84 8.10 8.52 -17.13
C THR A 84 8.91 9.55 -17.91
N SER A 85 9.80 10.30 -17.25
CA SER A 85 10.51 11.43 -17.87
C SER A 85 12.02 11.35 -17.64
N ALA A 86 12.73 10.71 -18.58
CA ALA A 86 14.15 10.97 -18.80
C ALA A 86 14.26 11.99 -19.94
N THR A 87 14.22 13.28 -19.61
CA THR A 87 14.48 14.33 -20.60
C THR A 87 15.94 14.74 -20.49
N ASN A 88 16.69 14.67 -21.60
CA ASN A 88 18.03 15.26 -21.63
C ASN A 88 17.91 16.76 -21.46
N VAL A 89 18.62 17.29 -20.46
CA VAL A 89 18.71 18.72 -20.21
C VAL A 89 20.00 19.22 -20.82
N ASN A 90 19.90 20.00 -21.89
CA ASN A 90 21.06 20.71 -22.39
C ASN A 90 21.19 22.04 -21.62
N PHE A 91 22.25 22.18 -20.83
CA PHE A 91 22.61 23.43 -20.19
C PHE A 91 23.62 24.18 -21.07
N GLU A 92 23.37 25.47 -21.32
CA GLU A 92 24.40 26.36 -21.86
C GLU A 92 25.44 26.65 -20.78
N ILE A 93 26.72 26.50 -21.11
CA ILE A 93 27.84 26.77 -20.19
C ILE A 93 27.88 28.27 -19.91
N ASN A 94 28.02 28.68 -18.64
CA ASN A 94 28.08 30.08 -18.16
C ASN A 94 26.75 30.86 -18.13
N ALA A 95 25.59 30.20 -18.24
CA ALA A 95 24.29 30.84 -17.96
C ALA A 95 23.98 30.85 -16.46
N ALA A 96 23.51 31.98 -15.93
CA ALA A 96 23.04 32.06 -14.54
C ALA A 96 21.80 31.17 -14.35
N ILE A 97 21.87 30.20 -13.45
CA ILE A 97 20.74 29.31 -13.13
C ILE A 97 19.83 30.06 -12.17
N THR A 98 18.70 30.60 -12.67
CA THR A 98 17.77 31.41 -11.87
C THR A 98 16.45 30.70 -11.54
N THR A 99 16.23 29.49 -12.07
CA THR A 99 14.97 28.73 -11.89
C THR A 99 15.26 27.24 -11.71
N THR A 100 14.42 26.54 -10.95
CA THR A 100 14.39 25.06 -10.94
C THR A 100 14.14 24.56 -12.34
N VAL A 101 15.10 23.85 -12.94
CA VAL A 101 15.04 23.48 -14.35
C VAL A 101 14.32 22.14 -14.54
N TYR A 102 14.39 21.24 -13.54
CA TYR A 102 13.74 19.93 -13.57
C TYR A 102 13.26 19.52 -12.18
N ASP A 103 12.04 19.00 -12.13
CA ASP A 103 11.47 18.29 -11.00
C ASP A 103 11.18 16.86 -11.46
N ALA A 104 11.84 15.87 -10.85
CA ALA A 104 11.60 14.47 -11.17
C ALA A 104 10.48 13.97 -10.27
N GLN A 105 9.31 13.69 -10.85
CA GLN A 105 8.20 13.11 -10.10
C GLN A 105 8.19 11.60 -10.30
N ALA A 106 8.13 10.83 -9.21
CA ALA A 106 7.86 9.41 -9.24
C ALA A 106 6.37 9.16 -8.96
N SER A 107 5.70 8.37 -9.79
CA SER A 107 4.31 7.97 -9.58
C SER A 107 4.21 6.46 -9.33
N ASN A 108 3.31 6.04 -8.44
CA ASN A 108 2.84 4.66 -8.34
C ASN A 108 1.54 4.46 -9.14
N LEU A 109 1.01 3.23 -9.18
CA LEU A 109 -0.17 2.85 -9.96
C LEU A 109 -1.46 3.62 -9.59
N ASN A 110 -1.52 4.22 -8.39
CA ASN A 110 -2.71 4.91 -7.89
C ASN A 110 -2.50 6.41 -7.59
N GLY A 111 -1.41 7.02 -8.06
CA GLY A 111 -1.16 8.46 -7.88
C GLY A 111 -0.90 8.89 -6.44
N GLY A 112 -0.50 7.96 -5.56
CA GLY A 112 0.04 8.28 -4.24
C GLY A 112 1.44 8.88 -4.35
N ASN A 113 1.86 9.61 -3.31
CA ASN A 113 3.17 10.26 -3.28
C ASN A 113 4.26 9.21 -3.05
N ALA A 114 4.78 8.63 -4.15
CA ALA A 114 5.76 7.55 -4.12
C ALA A 114 7.19 8.01 -3.72
N ASP A 115 7.34 9.29 -3.38
CA ASP A 115 8.62 9.95 -3.12
C ASP A 115 9.15 9.77 -1.69
N ASP A 116 8.42 9.09 -0.79
CA ASP A 116 8.91 8.84 0.58
C ASP A 116 10.14 7.91 0.55
N GLY A 117 11.33 8.51 0.74
CA GLY A 117 12.61 7.81 0.77
C GLY A 117 13.41 7.80 -0.55
N ILE A 118 12.95 8.44 -1.62
CA ILE A 118 13.73 8.57 -2.86
C ILE A 118 14.74 9.73 -2.71
N THR A 119 16.04 9.42 -2.70
CA THR A 119 17.11 10.44 -2.74
C THR A 119 17.50 10.74 -4.18
N TYR A 120 17.15 11.93 -4.68
CA TYR A 120 17.58 12.40 -5.99
C TYR A 120 19.02 12.96 -5.92
N SER A 121 19.90 12.55 -6.83
CA SER A 121 21.25 13.10 -6.94
C SER A 121 21.55 13.50 -8.39
N ILE A 122 21.95 14.76 -8.57
CA ILE A 122 22.40 15.28 -9.87
C ILE A 122 23.86 14.83 -10.07
N LYS A 123 24.10 13.91 -11.01
CA LYS A 123 25.46 13.59 -11.44
C LYS A 123 25.99 14.74 -12.29
N ASN A 124 27.14 15.28 -11.93
CA ASN A 124 27.88 16.35 -12.63
C ASN A 124 27.45 17.80 -12.39
N ALA A 125 27.13 18.20 -11.15
CA ALA A 125 27.37 19.59 -10.77
C ALA A 125 28.89 19.84 -10.80
N SER A 126 29.43 20.21 -11.96
CA SER A 126 30.83 20.58 -12.08
C SER A 126 31.05 21.85 -11.28
N THR A 127 31.76 21.75 -10.17
CA THR A 127 32.37 22.88 -9.49
C THR A 127 33.51 23.37 -10.39
N SER A 128 33.29 24.47 -11.10
CA SER A 128 34.40 25.33 -11.50
C SER A 128 34.88 26.13 -10.30
#